data_AF-A0A7V3U5W4-F1
#
_entry.id   AF-A0A7V3U5W4-F1
#
_cell.length_a   1.000
_cell.length_b   1.000
_cell.length_c   1.000
_cell.angle_alpha   90.00
_cell.angle_beta   90.00
_cell.angle_gamma   90.00
#
_symmetry.space_group_name_H-M   'P 1'
#
loop_
_entity.id
_entity.type
_entity.pdbx_description
1 polymer ?
#
loop_
_entity_poly.entity_id
_entity_poly.type
_entity_poly.pdbx_seq_one_letter_code
_entity_poly.pdbx_strand_id
1 'polypeptide(L)' 'ERWAGVRPRGRKMTPILGAYPGRDGHFIANGGFKIGFGIAPKVGEVMADLVLDGDARGIPEGFSLEANLP' A
#
# COMPACT_ATOMS: atom_id res chain seq x y z
N GLU A 1 15.15 -6.65 -28.66
CA GLU A 1 13.81 -6.95 -28.09
C GLU A 1 13.10 -5.68 -27.64
N ARG A 2 11.78 -5.74 -27.38
CA ARG A 2 10.95 -4.63 -26.85
C ARG A 2 10.06 -5.15 -25.72
N TRP A 3 9.82 -4.33 -24.68
CA TRP A 3 8.92 -4.66 -23.57
C TRP A 3 7.94 -3.52 -23.24
N ALA A 4 6.90 -3.83 -22.48
CA ALA A 4 5.96 -2.86 -21.91
C ALA A 4 5.72 -3.19 -20.42
N GLY A 5 5.77 -2.16 -19.57
CA GLY A 5 5.52 -2.29 -18.13
C GLY A 5 4.11 -1.86 -17.75
N VAL A 6 3.48 -2.61 -16.85
CA VAL A 6 2.19 -2.25 -16.25
C VAL A 6 2.45 -1.51 -14.94
N ARG A 7 1.78 -0.37 -14.74
CA ARG A 7 1.88 0.39 -13.49
C ARG A 7 0.66 0.12 -12.63
N PRO A 8 0.82 -0.36 -11.38
CA PRO A 8 -0.29 -0.62 -10.50
C PRO A 8 -0.88 0.71 -10.00
N ARG A 9 -2.06 1.07 -10.49
CA ARG A 9 -2.77 2.30 -10.12
C ARG A 9 -3.94 1.96 -9.20
N GLY A 10 -4.01 2.62 -8.05
CA GLY A 10 -5.19 2.61 -7.19
C GLY A 10 -6.33 3.45 -7.76
N ARG A 11 -7.47 3.49 -7.06
CA ARG A 11 -8.58 4.40 -7.40
C ARG A 11 -8.16 5.86 -7.28
N LYS A 12 -7.50 6.22 -6.17
CA LYS A 12 -6.82 7.50 -6.02
C LYS A 12 -5.38 7.36 -6.49
N MET A 13 -4.72 8.47 -6.78
CA MET A 13 -3.31 8.51 -7.20
C MET A 13 -2.33 8.28 -6.03
N THR A 14 -2.81 7.75 -4.91
CA THR A 14 -2.03 7.39 -3.72
C THR A 14 -1.94 5.87 -3.57
N PRO A 15 -0.88 5.36 -2.92
CA PRO A 15 -0.82 3.98 -2.46
C PRO A 15 -2.00 3.59 -1.55
N ILE A 16 -2.21 2.29 -1.42
CA ILE A 16 -3.15 1.67 -0.49
C ILE A 16 -2.35 0.72 0.39
N LEU A 17 -2.27 1.04 1.69
CA LEU A 17 -1.60 0.28 2.73
C LEU A 17 -2.60 -0.02 3.86
N GLY A 18 -2.66 -1.27 4.32
CA GLY A 18 -3.52 -1.62 5.46
C GLY A 18 -4.05 -3.05 5.44
N ALA A 19 -4.89 -3.39 6.42
CA ALA A 19 -5.58 -4.67 6.47
C ALA A 19 -6.65 -4.78 5.36
N TYR A 20 -6.90 -6.00 4.88
CA TYR A 20 -7.98 -6.28 3.94
C TYR A 20 -9.30 -6.49 4.71
N PRO A 21 -10.37 -5.70 4.46
CA PRO A 21 -11.63 -5.84 5.18
C PRO A 21 -12.31 -7.18 4.94
N GLY A 22 -12.70 -7.85 6.01
CA GLY A 22 -13.36 -9.15 5.96
C GLY A 22 -12.43 -10.30 5.55
N ARG A 23 -11.11 -10.10 5.59
CA ARG A 23 -10.10 -11.14 5.38
C ARG A 23 -8.99 -11.01 6.41
N ASP A 24 -9.22 -11.61 7.57
CA ASP A 24 -8.25 -11.59 8.67
C ASP A 24 -6.89 -12.14 8.22
N GLY A 25 -5.82 -11.51 8.71
CA GLY A 25 -4.44 -11.84 8.34
C GLY A 25 -4.03 -11.47 6.91
N HIS A 26 -4.92 -10.85 6.11
CA HIS A 26 -4.59 -10.37 4.78
C HIS A 26 -4.36 -8.86 4.79
N PHE A 27 -3.35 -8.42 4.03
CA PHE A 27 -2.93 -7.03 3.97
C PHE A 27 -2.79 -6.56 2.52
N ILE A 28 -2.92 -5.26 2.31
CA ILE A 28 -2.80 -4.58 1.02
C ILE A 28 -1.56 -3.70 1.08
N ALA A 29 -0.67 -3.83 0.09
CA ALA A 29 0.41 -2.91 -0.19
C ALA A 29 0.48 -2.70 -1.72
N ASN A 30 -0.29 -1.73 -2.24
CA ASN A 30 -0.48 -1.54 -3.67
C ASN A 30 -0.61 -0.04 -4.02
N GLY A 31 -0.86 0.31 -5.29
CA GLY A 31 -1.18 1.66 -5.74
C GLY A 31 0.03 2.59 -5.94
N GLY A 32 1.26 2.07 -5.85
CA GLY A 32 2.49 2.87 -5.98
C GLY A 32 2.73 3.53 -7.35
N PHE A 33 1.98 3.15 -8.39
CA PHE A 33 2.02 3.71 -9.75
C PHE A 33 3.42 4.07 -10.28
N LYS A 34 3.81 5.35 -10.23
CA LYS A 34 5.12 5.87 -10.72
C LYS A 34 6.20 5.89 -9.65
N ILE A 35 5.83 5.89 -8.37
CA ILE A 35 6.73 6.15 -7.24
C ILE A 35 7.06 4.90 -6.42
N GLY A 36 6.43 3.76 -6.73
CA GLY A 36 6.51 2.53 -5.94
C GLY A 36 7.95 2.08 -5.62
N PHE A 37 8.86 2.18 -6.58
CA PHE A 37 10.27 1.83 -6.35
C PHE A 37 10.96 2.73 -5.30
N GLY A 38 10.69 4.03 -5.33
CA GLY A 38 11.32 4.98 -4.41
C GLY A 38 10.81 4.84 -2.97
N ILE A 39 9.54 4.46 -2.79
CA ILE A 39 8.90 4.35 -1.48
C ILE A 39 8.93 2.92 -0.89
N ALA A 40 9.32 1.91 -1.69
CA ALA A 40 9.25 0.51 -1.31
C ALA A 40 9.93 0.17 0.04
N PRO A 41 11.12 0.70 0.38
CA PRO A 41 11.73 0.40 1.68
C PRO A 41 10.88 0.87 2.86
N LYS A 42 10.35 2.10 2.80
CA LYS A 42 9.51 2.64 3.88
C LYS A 42 8.15 1.95 3.95
N VAL A 43 7.60 1.56 2.79
CA VAL A 43 6.39 0.72 2.75
C VAL A 43 6.64 -0.62 3.44
N GLY A 44 7.79 -1.26 3.18
CA GLY A 44 8.15 -2.51 3.84
C GLY A 44 8.22 -2.39 5.36
N GLU A 45 8.85 -1.32 5.87
CA GLU A 45 8.95 -1.03 7.30
C GLU A 45 7.57 -0.89 7.95
N VAL A 46 6.71 0.01 7.45
CA VAL A 46 5.41 0.28 8.08
C VAL A 46 4.42 -0.87 7.91
N MET A 47 4.56 -1.68 6.84
CA MET A 47 3.76 -2.88 6.68
C MET A 47 4.24 -3.99 7.63
N ALA A 48 5.54 -4.09 7.94
CA ALA A 48 6.04 -5.04 8.92
C ALA A 48 5.49 -4.73 10.32
N ASP A 49 5.53 -3.45 10.74
CA ASP A 49 4.93 -3.00 12.01
C ASP A 49 3.44 -3.36 12.09
N LEU A 50 2.69 -3.16 11.00
CA LEU A 50 1.28 -3.53 10.94
C LEU A 50 1.07 -5.05 11.01
N VAL A 51 1.83 -5.85 10.25
CA VAL A 51 1.62 -7.30 10.16
C VAL A 51 2.04 -8.02 11.44
N LEU A 52 3.14 -7.60 12.06
CA LEU A 52 3.73 -8.27 13.22
C LEU A 52 3.12 -7.77 14.54
N ASP A 53 2.93 -6.46 14.65
CA ASP A 53 2.59 -5.81 15.93
C ASP A 53 1.20 -5.15 15.91
N GLY A 54 0.53 -5.12 14.76
CA GLY A 54 -0.75 -4.43 14.60
C GLY A 54 -0.62 -2.90 14.63
N ASP A 55 0.58 -2.35 14.45
CA ASP A 55 0.81 -0.90 14.52
C ASP A 55 0.73 -0.23 13.14
N ALA A 56 -0.34 0.53 12.93
CA ALA A 56 -0.58 1.28 11.70
C ALA A 56 -0.07 2.74 11.75
N ARG A 57 0.51 3.22 12.85
CA ARG A 57 0.84 4.66 13.03
C ARG A 57 1.84 5.19 12.01
N GLY A 58 2.70 4.33 11.47
CA GLY A 58 3.65 4.68 10.42
C GLY A 58 3.01 4.90 9.04
N ILE A 59 1.77 4.45 8.82
CA ILE A 59 1.06 4.57 7.54
C ILE A 59 0.46 5.98 7.42
N PRO A 60 0.81 6.76 6.38
CA PRO A 60 0.17 8.05 6.15
C PRO A 60 -1.34 7.89 5.94
N GLU A 61 -2.14 8.77 6.54
CA GLU A 61 -3.61 8.71 6.46
C GLU A 61 -4.11 8.63 5.01
N GLY A 62 -3.53 9.41 4.10
CA GLY A 62 -3.90 9.40 2.68
C GLY A 62 -3.59 8.09 1.93
N PHE A 63 -2.87 7.16 2.57
CA PHE A 63 -2.55 5.83 2.04
C PHE A 63 -3.39 4.73 2.67
N SER A 64 -4.25 5.05 3.65
CA SER A 64 -5.14 4.06 4.23
C SER A 64 -6.14 3.54 3.19
N LEU A 65 -6.76 2.40 3.51
CA LEU A 65 -7.82 1.86 2.68
C LEU A 65 -9.02 2.80 2.66
N GLU A 66 -9.42 3.30 3.81
CA GLU A 66 -10.55 4.20 4.02
C GLU A 66 -10.36 5.48 3.18
N ALA A 67 -9.15 6.01 3.16
CA ALA A 67 -8.81 7.16 2.34
C ALA A 67 -8.92 6.88 0.82
N ASN A 68 -9.00 5.61 0.39
CA ASN A 68 -9.12 5.19 -1.00
C ASN A 68 -10.50 4.66 -1.39
N LEU A 69 -11.41 4.49 -0.43
CA LEU A 69 -12.80 4.11 -0.66
C LEU A 69 -13.68 5.35 -0.98
N PRO A 70 -14.88 5.14 -1.58
CA PRO A 70 -15.86 6.21 -1.84
C PRO A 70 -16.37 6.87 -0.56
#